data_AF-A0A3L7LUU2-F1
#
_entry.id   AF-A0A3L7LUU2-F1
#
_cell.length_a   1.000
_cell.length_b   1.000
_cell.length_c   1.000
_cell.angle_alpha   90.00
_cell.angle_beta   90.00
_cell.angle_gamma   90.00
#
_symmetry.space_group_name_H-M   'P 1'
#
loop_
_entity.id
_entity.type
_entity.pdbx_description
1 polymer ?
#
loop_
_entity_poly.entity_id
_entity_poly.type
_entity_poly.pdbx_seq_one_letter_code
_entity_poly.pdbx_strand_id
1 'polypeptide(L)'
;MRRHESYDYNARGCLTACSYDGEMHLLATVQGQSEQVIAETFTRDALNNLTVAIVYYAYAQPIRSGCPGEQTVRYEYGNLYHPTRRTHIQYDGADARRFELVYDSAGRLIFDGHRLHYQYDPLRRLRTVKVDGQSETFYHYDALNRL
;
A
#
# COMPACT_ATOMS: atom_id res chain seq x y z
N MET A 1 -4.72 -16.82 24.72
CA MET A 1 -4.17 -15.75 23.89
C MET A 1 -5.27 -15.15 23.01
N ARG A 2 -5.55 -13.86 23.16
CA ARG A 2 -6.48 -13.08 22.33
C ARG A 2 -5.84 -11.75 21.97
N ARG A 3 -6.24 -11.20 20.82
CA ARG A 3 -5.97 -9.81 20.42
C ARG A 3 -7.26 -9.03 20.59
N HIS A 4 -7.18 -7.84 21.17
CA HIS A 4 -8.28 -6.88 21.26
C HIS A 4 -8.03 -5.79 20.23
N GLU A 5 -9.04 -5.49 19.43
CA GLU A 5 -8.97 -4.53 18.34
C GLU A 5 -10.06 -3.47 18.53
N SER A 6 -9.71 -2.19 18.39
CA SER A 6 -10.67 -1.09 18.37
C SER A 6 -10.54 -0.31 17.07
N TYR A 7 -11.67 0.20 16.57
CA TYR A 7 -11.74 0.92 15.30
C TYR A 7 -12.49 2.23 15.46
N ASP A 8 -11.88 3.32 14.99
CA ASP A 8 -12.49 4.64 14.96
C ASP A 8 -12.92 4.98 13.54
N TYR A 9 -14.06 5.68 13.42
CA TYR A 9 -14.62 6.11 12.15
C TYR A 9 -14.97 7.59 12.21
N ASN A 10 -14.80 8.29 11.08
CA ASN A 10 -15.31 9.65 10.93
C ASN A 10 -16.85 9.66 10.71
N ALA A 11 -17.44 10.85 10.66
CA ALA A 11 -18.89 11.03 10.45
C ALA A 11 -19.42 10.46 9.11
N ARG A 12 -18.54 10.16 8.15
CA ARG A 12 -18.87 9.52 6.86
C ARG A 12 -18.73 7.99 6.92
N GLY A 13 -18.44 7.42 8.09
CA GLY A 13 -18.21 5.99 8.29
C GLY A 13 -16.88 5.48 7.73
N CYS A 14 -15.93 6.37 7.44
CA CYS A 14 -14.60 5.96 6.98
C CYS A 14 -13.70 5.68 8.18
N LEU A 15 -13.01 4.54 8.16
CA LEU A 15 -12.01 4.15 9.16
C LEU A 15 -10.91 5.22 9.26
N THR A 16 -10.64 5.70 10.47
CA THR A 16 -9.63 6.72 10.79
C THR A 16 -8.53 6.20 11.69
N ALA A 17 -8.80 5.21 12.53
CA ALA A 17 -7.78 4.57 13.35
C ALA A 17 -8.12 3.12 13.70
N CYS A 18 -7.08 2.32 13.90
CA CYS A 18 -7.11 1.02 14.52
C CYS A 18 -6.19 1.02 15.74
N SER A 19 -6.54 0.33 16.81
CA SER A 19 -5.63 0.04 17.92
C SER A 19 -5.65 -1.44 18.27
N TYR A 20 -4.49 -1.96 18.68
CA TYR A 20 -4.23 -3.37 18.90
C TYR A 20 -3.60 -3.59 20.27
N ASP A 21 -4.26 -4.39 21.10
CA ASP A 21 -3.80 -4.75 22.44
C ASP A 21 -4.01 -6.26 22.71
N GLY A 22 -3.56 -6.73 23.86
CA GLY A 22 -3.67 -8.10 24.33
C GLY A 22 -2.43 -8.94 24.03
N GLU A 23 -2.52 -10.19 24.44
CA GLU A 23 -1.38 -11.12 24.40
C GLU A 23 -1.00 -11.52 22.97
N MET A 24 -1.97 -11.58 22.05
CA MET A 24 -1.70 -11.93 20.65
C MET A 24 -1.33 -10.68 19.86
N HIS A 25 -0.04 -10.44 19.69
CA HIS A 25 0.48 -9.27 19.00
C HIS A 25 0.25 -9.32 17.48
N LEU A 26 -0.06 -8.17 16.89
CA LEU A 26 0.05 -7.96 15.44
C LEU A 26 1.51 -7.62 15.13
N LEU A 27 2.15 -8.38 14.24
CA LEU A 27 3.58 -8.22 13.91
C LEU A 27 3.74 -7.74 12.47
N ALA A 28 4.67 -6.81 12.25
CA ALA A 28 5.14 -6.43 10.93
C ALA A 28 6.66 -6.62 10.85
N THR A 29 7.17 -6.86 9.64
CA THR A 29 8.62 -6.89 9.40
C THR A 29 9.11 -5.49 9.06
N VAL A 30 9.91 -4.91 9.95
CA VAL A 30 10.57 -3.60 9.76
C VAL A 30 12.07 -3.84 9.78
N GLN A 31 12.76 -3.49 8.69
CA GLN A 31 14.21 -3.67 8.57
C GLN A 31 14.69 -5.11 8.89
N GLY A 32 13.87 -6.12 8.56
CA GLY A 32 14.17 -7.53 8.81
C GLY A 32 13.90 -8.00 10.24
N GLN A 33 13.39 -7.14 11.13
CA GLN A 33 12.98 -7.49 12.49
C GLN A 33 11.47 -7.55 12.61
N SER A 34 10.96 -8.41 13.50
CA SER A 34 9.53 -8.51 13.79
C SER A 34 9.16 -7.51 14.87
N GLU A 35 8.32 -6.56 14.52
CA GLU A 35 7.92 -5.44 15.37
C GLU A 35 6.43 -5.47 15.65
N GLN A 36 6.03 -5.25 16.91
CA GLN A 36 4.63 -5.23 17.30
C GLN A 36 3.97 -3.94 16.84
N VAL A 37 2.94 -4.05 16.00
CA VAL A 37 2.04 -2.97 15.62
C VAL A 37 1.03 -2.77 16.76
N ILE A 38 0.88 -1.52 17.21
CA ILE A 38 -0.05 -1.15 18.28
C ILE A 38 -1.18 -0.24 17.82
N ALA A 39 -0.98 0.49 16.73
CA ALA A 39 -2.02 1.32 16.16
C ALA A 39 -1.73 1.63 14.69
N GLU A 40 -2.79 2.00 13.97
CA GLU A 40 -2.72 2.56 12.64
C GLU A 40 -3.65 3.77 12.55
N THR A 41 -3.27 4.82 11.82
CA THR A 41 -4.14 5.97 11.53
C THR A 41 -4.22 6.25 10.05
N PHE A 42 -5.36 6.79 9.60
CA PHE A 42 -5.67 6.99 8.20
C PHE A 42 -6.23 8.39 7.97
N THR A 43 -5.57 9.16 7.10
CA THR A 43 -6.04 10.48 6.65
C THR A 43 -6.56 10.40 5.23
N ARG A 44 -7.65 11.10 4.95
CA ARG A 44 -8.27 11.15 3.62
C ARG A 44 -8.50 12.59 3.18
N ASP A 45 -8.53 12.82 1.88
CA ASP A 45 -8.94 14.10 1.30
C ASP A 45 -10.47 14.22 1.17
N ALA A 46 -10.93 15.34 0.61
CA ALA A 46 -12.35 15.61 0.38
C ALA A 46 -13.04 14.59 -0.57
N LEU A 47 -12.27 14.01 -1.50
CA LEU A 47 -12.71 12.98 -2.44
C LEU A 47 -12.67 11.57 -1.85
N ASN A 48 -12.31 11.45 -0.57
CA ASN A 48 -12.17 10.20 0.17
C ASN A 48 -10.97 9.33 -0.26
N ASN A 49 -10.02 9.91 -0.99
CA ASN A 49 -8.75 9.28 -1.28
C ASN A 49 -7.95 9.13 0.01
N LEU A 50 -7.36 7.96 0.26
CA LEU A 50 -6.42 7.76 1.37
C LEU A 50 -5.13 8.51 1.03
N THR A 51 -4.77 9.53 1.81
CA THR A 51 -3.59 10.37 1.54
C THR A 51 -2.42 10.07 2.47
N VAL A 52 -2.71 9.61 3.70
CA VAL A 52 -1.68 9.23 4.67
C VAL A 52 -2.16 8.00 5.44
N ALA A 53 -1.25 7.03 5.64
CA ALA A 53 -1.37 5.98 6.62
C ALA A 53 -0.14 6.01 7.54
N ILE A 54 -0.35 5.91 8.85
CA ILE A 54 0.74 5.85 9.84
C ILE A 54 0.58 4.57 10.64
N VAL A 55 1.63 3.77 10.75
CA VAL A 55 1.70 2.57 11.58
C VAL A 55 2.56 2.86 12.80
N TYR A 56 2.08 2.55 14.00
CA TYR A 56 2.78 2.76 15.28
C TYR A 56 3.25 1.44 15.86
N TYR A 57 4.46 1.42 16.43
CA TYR A 57 5.08 0.22 16.97
C TYR A 57 5.30 0.29 18.50
N ALA A 58 5.08 -0.82 19.21
CA ALA A 58 5.13 -0.91 20.68
C ALA A 58 6.52 -0.61 21.28
N TYR A 59 7.58 -0.89 20.50
CA TYR A 59 8.95 -0.93 21.00
C TYR A 59 9.94 -0.36 19.98
N ALA A 60 9.70 0.85 19.48
CA ALA A 60 10.75 1.56 18.79
C ALA A 60 11.92 1.77 19.77
N GLN A 61 12.90 0.88 19.68
CA GLN A 61 14.18 0.94 20.38
C GLN A 61 15.17 1.50 19.35
N PRO A 62 15.22 2.84 19.14
CA PRO A 62 16.06 3.44 18.11
C PRO A 62 17.55 3.11 18.31
N ILE A 63 17.94 2.64 19.49
CA ILE A 63 19.33 2.38 19.88
C ILE A 63 19.76 0.92 19.60
N ARG A 64 18.84 -0.02 19.32
CA ARG A 64 19.19 -1.45 19.08
C ARG A 64 18.52 -2.12 17.88
N SER A 65 17.30 -1.73 17.53
CA SER A 65 16.51 -2.37 16.46
C SER A 65 16.55 -1.58 15.15
N GLY A 66 16.70 -0.25 15.23
CA GLY A 66 16.56 0.63 14.06
C GLY A 66 15.08 0.90 13.68
N CYS A 67 14.12 0.21 14.31
CA CYS A 67 12.70 0.43 14.10
C CYS A 67 12.28 1.84 14.55
N PRO A 68 11.64 2.62 13.67
CA PRO A 68 11.09 3.92 14.04
C PRO A 68 9.84 3.75 14.91
N GLY A 69 9.53 4.77 15.74
CA GLY A 69 8.28 4.85 16.53
C GLY A 69 7.03 4.66 15.68
N GLU A 70 7.13 5.13 14.44
CA GLU A 70 6.09 5.07 13.45
C GLU A 70 6.67 4.94 12.05
N GLN A 71 5.88 4.39 11.13
CA GLN A 71 6.15 4.45 9.71
C GLN A 71 5.01 5.17 9.01
N THR A 72 5.34 6.27 8.32
CA THR A 72 4.37 7.04 7.54
C THR A 72 4.45 6.67 6.06
N VAL A 73 3.29 6.40 5.47
CA VAL A 73 3.11 6.22 4.02
C VAL A 73 2.19 7.32 3.50
N ARG A 74 2.63 8.02 2.46
CA ARG A 74 1.86 9.07 1.77
C ARG A 74 1.45 8.60 0.39
N TYR A 75 0.23 8.93 0.00
CA TYR A 75 -0.32 8.62 -1.30
C TYR A 75 -0.71 9.93 -2.00
N GLU A 76 -0.26 10.09 -3.24
CA GLU A 76 -0.52 11.29 -4.03
C GLU A 76 -1.43 10.98 -5.21
N TYR A 77 -2.24 11.97 -5.59
CA TYR A 77 -3.27 11.88 -6.63
C TYR A 77 -3.12 13.05 -7.61
N GLY A 78 -2.00 13.09 -8.34
CA GLY A 78 -1.59 14.25 -9.14
C GLY A 78 -2.29 14.42 -10.49
N ASN A 79 -3.18 13.51 -10.89
CA ASN A 79 -3.87 13.58 -12.18
C ASN A 79 -5.18 14.37 -12.06
N LEU A 80 -5.20 15.60 -12.59
CA LEU A 80 -6.39 16.47 -12.54
C LEU A 80 -7.62 15.89 -13.25
N TYR A 81 -7.43 15.09 -14.30
CA TYR A 81 -8.52 14.43 -15.02
C TYR A 81 -9.00 13.15 -14.33
N HIS A 82 -8.18 12.60 -13.44
CA HIS A 82 -8.46 11.39 -12.67
C HIS A 82 -8.04 11.58 -11.21
N PRO A 83 -8.73 12.43 -10.44
CA PRO A 83 -8.29 12.88 -9.11
C PRO A 83 -8.37 11.79 -8.03
N THR A 84 -8.90 10.60 -8.37
CA THR A 84 -8.89 9.40 -7.51
C THR A 84 -7.90 8.34 -7.98
N ARG A 85 -7.12 8.62 -9.02
CA ARG A 85 -6.02 7.76 -9.48
C ARG A 85 -4.76 8.13 -8.73
N ARG A 86 -4.28 7.18 -7.92
CA ARG A 86 -3.01 7.31 -7.21
C ARG A 86 -1.86 7.40 -8.22
N THR A 87 -1.00 8.40 -8.09
CA THR A 87 0.16 8.61 -8.96
C THR A 87 1.46 8.33 -8.23
N HIS A 88 1.52 8.51 -6.90
CA HIS A 88 2.71 8.18 -6.12
C HIS A 88 2.40 7.49 -4.81
N ILE A 89 3.37 6.71 -4.35
CA ILE A 89 3.46 6.18 -2.99
C ILE A 89 4.81 6.59 -2.42
N GLN A 90 4.82 7.26 -1.28
CA GLN A 90 6.04 7.65 -0.58
C GLN A 90 6.05 7.03 0.80
N TYR A 91 7.15 6.36 1.15
CA TYR A 91 7.45 5.94 2.51
C TYR A 91 8.42 6.96 3.09
N ASP A 92 8.18 7.41 4.32
CA ASP A 92 9.09 8.27 5.08
C ASP A 92 9.98 7.42 6.02
N GLY A 93 10.99 8.03 6.64
CA GLY A 93 11.88 7.39 7.61
C GLY A 93 13.21 6.89 7.03
N ALA A 94 13.87 5.96 7.72
CA ALA A 94 15.19 5.45 7.33
C ALA A 94 15.21 4.74 5.96
N ASP A 95 14.09 4.13 5.57
CA ASP A 95 13.90 3.49 4.26
C ASP A 95 13.06 4.35 3.31
N ALA A 96 13.28 5.68 3.36
CA ALA A 96 12.53 6.62 2.54
C ALA A 96 12.65 6.29 1.05
N ARG A 97 11.50 6.10 0.40
CA ARG A 97 11.42 5.73 -1.02
C ARG A 97 10.13 6.25 -1.60
N ARG A 98 10.17 6.63 -2.87
CA ARG A 98 9.01 7.10 -3.62
C ARG A 98 8.86 6.31 -4.90
N PHE A 99 7.65 5.87 -5.16
CA PHE A 99 7.28 5.10 -6.34
C PHE A 99 6.29 5.91 -7.16
N GLU A 100 6.54 6.01 -8.47
CA GLU A 100 5.63 6.60 -9.44
C GLU A 100 4.84 5.50 -10.15
N LEU A 101 3.51 5.58 -10.09
CA LEU A 101 2.61 4.66 -10.75
C LEU A 101 2.31 5.19 -12.15
N VAL A 102 2.68 4.42 -13.17
CA VAL A 102 2.49 4.82 -14.58
C VAL A 102 1.29 4.10 -15.15
N TYR A 103 0.46 4.84 -15.87
CA TYR A 103 -0.77 4.34 -16.48
C TYR A 103 -0.77 4.59 -17.98
N ASP A 104 -1.44 3.73 -18.72
CA ASP A 104 -1.72 4.00 -20.13
C ASP A 104 -2.88 5.00 -20.31
N SER A 105 -3.16 5.35 -21.57
CA SER A 105 -4.24 6.27 -21.94
C SER A 105 -5.64 5.77 -21.59
N ALA A 106 -5.82 4.46 -21.38
CA ALA A 106 -7.07 3.87 -20.91
C ALA A 106 -7.16 3.85 -19.38
N GLY A 107 -6.13 4.33 -18.67
CA GLY A 107 -6.09 4.40 -17.21
C GLY A 107 -5.70 3.09 -16.53
N ARG A 108 -5.10 2.15 -17.25
CA ARG A 108 -4.62 0.87 -16.69
C ARG A 108 -3.17 1.02 -16.25
N LEU A 109 -2.82 0.42 -15.11
CA LEU A 109 -1.47 0.48 -14.56
C LEU A 109 -0.52 -0.31 -15.49
N ILE A 110 0.57 0.32 -15.94
CA ILE A 110 1.60 -0.32 -16.79
C ILE A 110 2.94 -0.47 -16.08
N PHE A 111 3.16 0.29 -15.01
CA PHE A 111 4.32 0.15 -14.14
C PHE A 111 3.95 0.52 -12.70
N ASP A 112 4.34 -0.31 -11.72
CA ASP A 112 4.03 -0.11 -10.30
C ASP A 112 4.99 0.88 -9.59
N GLY A 113 5.96 1.42 -10.31
CA GLY A 113 6.99 2.30 -9.74
C GLY A 113 8.15 1.55 -9.11
N HIS A 114 8.10 0.21 -9.02
CA HIS A 114 9.11 -0.61 -8.38
C HIS A 114 9.73 -1.60 -9.36
N ARG A 115 9.03 -2.69 -9.72
CA ARG A 115 9.59 -3.78 -10.55
C ARG A 115 8.58 -4.46 -11.45
N LEU A 116 7.29 -4.16 -11.33
CA LEU A 116 6.24 -4.84 -12.09
C LEU A 116 5.83 -4.01 -13.28
N HIS A 117 5.98 -4.60 -14.45
CA HIS A 117 5.45 -4.11 -15.72
C HIS A 117 4.24 -4.93 -16.13
N TYR A 118 3.19 -4.24 -16.58
CA TYR A 118 1.94 -4.86 -17.01
C TYR A 118 1.68 -4.58 -18.48
N GLN A 119 1.24 -5.59 -19.21
CA GLN A 119 0.75 -5.43 -20.57
C GLN A 119 -0.66 -5.98 -20.68
N TYR A 120 -1.43 -5.39 -21.59
CA TYR A 120 -2.82 -5.76 -21.82
C TYR A 120 -3.03 -6.17 -23.26
N ASP A 121 -3.96 -7.10 -23.48
CA ASP A 121 -4.36 -7.49 -24.82
C ASP A 121 -5.29 -6.43 -25.47
N PRO A 122 -5.63 -6.57 -26.76
CA PRO A 122 -6.56 -5.65 -27.44
C PRO A 122 -7.96 -5.59 -26.83
N LEU A 123 -8.40 -6.64 -26.11
CA LEU A 123 -9.65 -6.69 -25.37
C LEU A 123 -9.53 -6.07 -23.96
N ARG A 124 -8.37 -5.49 -23.66
CA ARG A 124 -8.03 -4.82 -22.40
C ARG A 124 -7.87 -5.73 -21.18
N ARG A 125 -7.66 -7.03 -21.38
CA ARG A 125 -7.39 -7.99 -20.30
C ARG A 125 -5.89 -8.06 -20.02
N LEU A 126 -5.50 -8.39 -18.79
CA LEU A 126 -4.08 -8.52 -18.41
C LEU A 126 -3.46 -9.65 -19.23
N ARG A 127 -2.46 -9.34 -20.05
CA ARG A 127 -1.81 -10.33 -20.91
C ARG A 127 -0.51 -10.81 -20.29
N THR A 128 0.28 -9.89 -19.76
CA THR A 128 1.56 -10.24 -19.14
C THR A 128 1.86 -9.41 -17.91
N VAL A 129 2.60 -10.04 -17.00
CA VAL A 129 3.26 -9.39 -15.87
C VAL A 129 4.74 -9.76 -15.92
N LYS A 130 5.60 -8.74 -15.96
CA LYS A 130 7.06 -8.92 -15.95
C LYS A 130 7.62 -8.29 -14.69
N VAL A 131 8.40 -9.06 -13.94
CA VAL A 131 9.24 -8.56 -12.84
C VAL A 131 10.61 -8.23 -13.41
N ASP A 132 11.17 -7.07 -13.06
CA ASP A 132 12.53 -6.71 -13.47
C ASP A 132 13.56 -7.78 -13.08
N GLY A 133 14.35 -8.21 -14.06
CA GLY A 133 15.36 -9.25 -13.90
C GLY A 133 14.82 -10.68 -13.83
N GLN A 134 13.52 -10.92 -14.07
CA GLN A 134 12.92 -12.25 -14.04
C GLN A 134 12.13 -12.57 -15.33
N SER A 135 11.72 -13.83 -15.46
CA SER A 135 10.86 -14.31 -16.53
C SER A 135 9.47 -13.68 -16.45
N GLU A 136 8.84 -13.53 -17.62
CA GLU A 136 7.51 -12.97 -17.76
C GLU A 136 6.42 -14.02 -17.49
N THR A 137 5.36 -13.63 -16.78
CA THR A 137 4.16 -14.44 -16.57
C THR A 137 3.12 -14.09 -17.63
N PHE A 138 2.57 -15.09 -18.30
CA PHE A 138 1.55 -14.94 -19.34
C PHE A 138 0.18 -15.39 -18.85
N TYR A 139 -0.82 -14.60 -19.19
CA TYR A 139 -2.23 -14.87 -18.92
C TYR A 139 -2.94 -15.09 -20.25
N HIS A 140 -3.68 -16.19 -20.34
CA HIS A 140 -4.49 -16.55 -21.50
C HIS A 140 -5.92 -16.71 -21.05
N TYR A 141 -6.86 -16.36 -21.93
CA TYR A 141 -8.26 -16.42 -21.60
C TYR A 141 -9.00 -17.24 -22.63
N ASP A 142 -9.94 -18.03 -22.16
CA ASP A 142 -10.87 -18.72 -23.06
C ASP A 142 -11.87 -17.75 -23.69
N ALA A 143 -12.72 -18.28 -24.57
CA ALA A 143 -13.75 -17.52 -25.27
C ALA A 143 -14.81 -16.87 -24.34
N LEU A 144 -14.88 -17.30 -23.07
CA LEU A 144 -15.77 -16.77 -22.05
C LEU A 144 -15.06 -15.79 -21.11
N ASN A 145 -13.85 -15.34 -21.46
CA ASN A 145 -12.99 -14.45 -20.65
C ASN A 145 -12.55 -15.05 -19.30
N ARG A 146 -12.45 -16.38 -19.19
CA ARG A 146 -11.91 -17.04 -17.99
C ARG A 146 -10.42 -17.30 -18.17
N LEU A 147 -9.66 -17.09 -17.10
CA LEU A 147 -8.22 -17.36 -17.05
C LEU A 147 -7.92 -18.86 -17.04
#